data_AF-A0AAW6WTP6-F1
#
_entry.id   AF-A0AAW6WTP6-F1
#
_cell.length_a   1.000
_cell.length_b   1.000
_cell.length_c   1.000
_cell.angle_alpha   90.00
_cell.angle_beta   90.00
_cell.angle_gamma   90.00
#
_symmetry.space_group_name_H-M   'P 1'
#
loop_
_entity.id
_entity.type
_entity.pdbx_description
1 polymer ?
#
loop_
_entity_poly.entity_id
_entity_poly.type
_entity_poly.pdbx_seq_one_letter_code
_entity_poly.pdbx_strand_id
1 'polypeptide(L)'
;MLTGSRQSHCLSEIAQANDIDELRQFLFKFCSLYGLANAAFHVTQIAALPQQNPLLLLTYPPEWVDTYIAHDYFSIDPVVQAGRNGFLPFDWSTLDLKSPQSISFFREAEAFDVGRYGLTLVVRGPHGERSLFTVTSNLKSGDWEQLRNSIIGDLQVIAYYLHEQSLIVSGLREQSIGRKLSKRETECLELLAHGLLPKQITSILGISESAVRLYLSSGRRKLHVSTTNQAIAKAISLELIKS
;
A
#
# COMPACT_ATOMS: atom_id res chain seq x y z
N MET A 1 -23.31 -20.64 4.63
CA MET A 1 -23.96 -19.91 3.50
C MET A 1 -24.10 -18.39 3.73
N LEU A 2 -23.75 -17.82 4.89
CA LEU A 2 -23.91 -16.38 5.19
C LEU A 2 -22.67 -15.49 4.91
N THR A 3 -21.50 -16.06 4.60
CA THR A 3 -20.27 -15.31 4.34
C THR A 3 -20.24 -14.70 2.94
N GLY A 4 -20.59 -15.49 1.91
CA GLY A 4 -20.57 -15.02 0.52
C GLY A 4 -21.50 -13.84 0.22
N SER A 5 -22.62 -13.70 0.94
CA SER A 5 -23.53 -12.56 0.74
C SER A 5 -22.97 -11.25 1.31
N ARG A 6 -22.33 -11.29 2.48
CA ARG A 6 -21.71 -10.12 3.11
C ARG A 6 -20.52 -9.60 2.32
N GLN A 7 -19.64 -10.51 1.91
CA GLN A 7 -18.49 -10.18 1.07
C GLN A 7 -18.96 -9.52 -0.23
N SER A 8 -19.87 -10.17 -0.97
CA SER A 8 -20.38 -9.63 -2.25
C SER A 8 -21.03 -8.25 -2.10
N HIS A 9 -21.75 -8.00 -1.01
CA HIS A 9 -22.31 -6.69 -0.70
C HIS A 9 -21.21 -5.63 -0.54
N CYS A 10 -20.17 -5.93 0.24
CA CYS A 10 -19.03 -5.01 0.42
C CYS A 10 -18.33 -4.72 -0.90
N LEU A 11 -18.09 -5.74 -1.73
CA LEU A 11 -17.44 -5.55 -3.03
C LEU A 11 -18.26 -4.65 -3.95
N SER A 12 -19.58 -4.82 -3.96
CA SER A 12 -20.49 -3.96 -4.73
C SER A 12 -20.50 -2.53 -4.24
N GLU A 13 -20.52 -2.30 -2.91
CA GLU A 13 -20.52 -0.95 -2.34
C GLU A 13 -19.21 -0.23 -2.61
N ILE A 14 -18.06 -0.92 -2.43
CA ILE A 14 -16.74 -0.36 -2.78
C ILE A 14 -16.70 0.01 -4.26
N ALA A 15 -17.12 -0.87 -5.17
CA ALA A 15 -17.05 -0.62 -6.60
C ALA A 15 -17.91 0.57 -7.07
N GLN A 16 -18.96 0.92 -6.31
CA GLN A 16 -19.85 2.04 -6.60
C GLN A 16 -19.41 3.36 -5.98
N ALA A 17 -18.44 3.35 -5.06
CA ALA A 17 -17.95 4.55 -4.41
C ALA A 17 -17.26 5.47 -5.41
N ASN A 18 -17.61 6.75 -5.41
CA ASN A 18 -17.11 7.76 -6.36
C ASN A 18 -16.08 8.71 -5.75
N ASP A 19 -16.00 8.73 -4.42
CA ASP A 19 -15.05 9.57 -3.68
C ASP A 19 -14.55 8.90 -2.39
N ILE A 20 -13.64 9.60 -1.72
CA ILE A 20 -12.99 9.17 -0.50
C ILE A 20 -13.93 9.19 0.71
N ASP A 21 -14.94 10.06 0.70
CA ASP A 21 -15.88 10.18 1.81
C ASP A 21 -16.87 9.00 1.80
N GLU A 22 -17.32 8.55 0.63
CA GLU A 22 -18.12 7.33 0.46
C GLU A 22 -17.35 6.08 0.92
N LEU A 23 -16.06 5.97 0.59
CA LEU A 23 -15.22 4.88 1.10
C LEU A 23 -15.00 4.95 2.62
N ARG A 24 -14.87 6.15 3.19
CA ARG A 24 -14.79 6.32 4.65
C ARG A 24 -16.10 5.89 5.32
N GLN A 25 -17.25 6.27 4.78
CA GLN A 25 -18.56 5.84 5.28
C GLN A 25 -18.75 4.32 5.17
N PHE A 26 -18.28 3.72 4.07
CA PHE A 26 -18.25 2.28 3.90
C PHE A 26 -17.49 1.60 5.05
N LEU A 27 -16.32 2.12 5.47
CA LEU A 27 -15.56 1.51 6.57
C LEU A 27 -16.37 1.45 7.88
N PHE A 28 -17.14 2.48 8.21
CA PHE A 28 -18.01 2.46 9.40
C PHE A 28 -19.11 1.39 9.31
N LYS A 29 -19.75 1.25 8.14
CA LYS A 29 -20.76 0.20 7.89
C LYS A 29 -20.12 -1.19 7.93
N PHE A 30 -18.94 -1.33 7.33
CA PHE A 30 -18.14 -2.55 7.32
C PHE A 30 -17.81 -3.02 8.74
N CYS A 31 -17.36 -2.11 9.63
CA CYS A 31 -17.11 -2.44 11.03
C CYS A 31 -18.36 -3.01 11.71
N SER A 32 -19.52 -2.37 11.49
CA SER A 32 -20.80 -2.84 12.03
C SER A 32 -21.21 -4.21 11.48
N LEU A 33 -21.04 -4.43 10.17
CA LEU A 33 -21.40 -5.67 9.47
C LEU A 33 -20.57 -6.89 9.91
N TYR A 34 -19.30 -6.67 10.24
CA TYR A 34 -18.35 -7.71 10.65
C TYR A 34 -18.15 -7.79 12.18
N GLY A 35 -18.75 -6.89 12.97
CA GLY A 35 -18.61 -6.87 14.43
C GLY A 35 -17.21 -6.46 14.89
N LEU A 36 -16.60 -5.51 14.19
CA LEU A 36 -15.26 -4.99 14.45
C LEU A 36 -15.36 -3.64 15.17
N ALA A 37 -14.37 -3.32 16.00
CA ALA A 37 -14.32 -2.05 16.72
C ALA A 37 -13.96 -0.91 15.76
N ASN A 38 -12.84 -1.05 15.05
CA ASN A 38 -12.37 -0.06 14.09
C ASN A 38 -11.75 -0.71 12.85
N ALA A 39 -11.67 0.08 11.78
CA ALA A 39 -10.95 -0.21 10.55
C ALA A 39 -10.06 0.97 10.14
N ALA A 40 -8.91 0.65 9.58
CA ALA A 40 -7.96 1.60 9.03
C ALA A 40 -7.42 1.08 7.70
N PHE A 41 -7.64 1.83 6.63
CA PHE A 41 -7.00 1.59 5.34
C PHE A 41 -5.96 2.68 5.08
N HIS A 42 -4.74 2.26 4.80
CA HIS A 42 -3.58 3.14 4.72
C HIS A 42 -2.75 2.78 3.50
N VAL A 43 -2.70 3.67 2.51
CA VAL A 43 -1.71 3.59 1.42
C VAL A 43 -0.39 4.12 1.97
N THR A 44 0.57 3.24 2.19
CA THR A 44 1.86 3.59 2.83
C THR A 44 2.85 4.16 1.83
N GLN A 45 2.80 3.70 0.58
CA GLN A 45 3.74 4.10 -0.46
C GLN A 45 3.14 3.95 -1.85
N ILE A 46 3.52 4.89 -2.73
CA ILE A 46 3.39 4.76 -4.19
C ILE A 46 4.76 5.04 -4.77
N ALA A 47 5.38 4.07 -5.43
CA ALA A 47 6.77 4.16 -5.87
C ALA A 47 7.03 5.31 -6.88
N ALA A 48 6.01 5.76 -7.62
CA ALA A 48 6.10 6.93 -8.48
C ALA A 48 6.16 8.27 -7.70
N LEU A 49 5.65 8.32 -6.47
CA LEU A 49 5.54 9.53 -5.66
C LEU A 49 6.65 9.61 -4.59
N PRO A 50 7.16 10.81 -4.27
CA PRO A 50 8.11 10.99 -3.17
C PRO A 50 7.42 10.97 -1.79
N GLN A 51 6.11 11.26 -1.75
CA GLN A 51 5.32 11.34 -0.53
C GLN A 51 5.10 9.94 0.08
N GLN A 52 5.31 9.83 1.39
CA GLN A 52 4.91 8.67 2.18
C GLN A 52 3.49 8.86 2.71
N ASN A 53 2.80 7.75 2.95
CA ASN A 53 1.45 7.72 3.54
C ASN A 53 0.44 8.62 2.79
N PRO A 54 0.34 8.56 1.44
CA PRO A 54 -0.48 9.50 0.66
C PRO A 54 -1.99 9.42 0.91
N LEU A 55 -2.49 8.35 1.53
CA LEU A 55 -3.92 8.21 1.83
C LEU A 55 -4.16 7.39 3.10
N LEU A 56 -5.02 7.92 3.96
CA LEU A 56 -5.52 7.28 5.18
C LEU A 56 -7.05 7.38 5.24
N LEU A 57 -7.72 6.25 5.38
CA LEU A 57 -9.14 6.12 5.64
C LEU A 57 -9.29 5.43 7.00
N LEU A 58 -9.83 6.12 7.99
CA LEU A 58 -9.82 5.67 9.38
C LEU A 58 -11.23 5.74 9.96
N THR A 59 -11.57 4.78 10.81
CA THR A 59 -12.73 4.86 11.70
C THR A 59 -12.34 5.11 13.16
N TYR A 60 -11.04 5.30 13.43
CA TYR A 60 -10.55 5.55 14.78
C TYR A 60 -11.12 6.86 15.36
N PRO A 61 -11.21 6.96 16.70
CA PRO A 61 -11.57 8.20 17.36
C PRO A 61 -10.64 9.35 16.94
N PRO A 62 -11.17 10.55 16.64
CA PRO A 62 -10.38 11.70 16.21
C PRO A 62 -9.22 12.02 17.18
N GLU A 63 -9.43 11.86 18.49
CA GLU A 63 -8.43 12.13 19.51
C GLU A 63 -7.20 11.22 19.39
N TRP A 64 -7.41 9.96 18.99
CA TRP A 64 -6.31 9.05 18.68
C TRP A 64 -5.57 9.49 17.43
N VAL A 65 -6.29 9.90 16.37
CA VAL A 65 -5.69 10.37 15.12
C VAL A 65 -4.80 11.58 15.37
N ASP A 66 -5.28 12.55 16.14
CA ASP A 66 -4.52 13.74 16.52
C ASP A 66 -3.27 13.38 17.33
N THR A 67 -3.41 12.48 18.30
CA THR A 67 -2.29 11.97 19.11
C THR A 67 -1.25 11.24 18.25
N TYR A 68 -1.71 10.41 17.32
CA TYR A 68 -0.85 9.64 16.41
C TYR A 68 -0.01 10.55 15.51
N ILE A 69 -0.62 11.63 14.99
CA ILE A 69 0.07 12.64 14.19
C ILE A 69 1.03 13.46 15.04
N ALA A 70 0.59 13.94 16.21
CA ALA A 70 1.40 14.80 17.09
C ALA A 70 2.69 14.11 17.56
N HIS A 71 2.66 12.79 17.75
CA HIS A 71 3.81 12.00 18.19
C HIS A 71 4.59 11.33 17.03
N ASP A 72 4.25 11.63 15.77
CA ASP A 72 4.86 11.03 14.57
C ASP A 72 4.93 9.49 14.62
N TYR A 73 3.83 8.85 15.03
CA TYR A 73 3.78 7.40 15.20
C TYR A 73 3.96 6.61 13.90
N PHE A 74 3.79 7.24 12.73
CA PHE A 74 4.08 6.62 11.43
C PHE A 74 5.49 6.01 11.32
N SER A 75 6.48 6.59 12.02
CA SER A 75 7.86 6.13 11.97
C SER A 75 8.14 4.93 12.88
N ILE A 76 7.41 4.81 14.00
CA ILE A 76 7.65 3.82 15.04
C ILE A 76 6.59 2.72 15.12
N ASP A 77 5.45 2.87 14.43
CA ASP A 77 4.33 1.93 14.49
C ASP A 77 4.77 0.51 14.06
N PRO A 78 4.75 -0.46 14.98
CA PRO A 78 5.17 -1.83 14.70
C PRO A 78 4.32 -2.52 13.63
N VAL A 79 3.04 -2.14 13.50
CA VAL A 79 2.12 -2.66 12.48
C VAL A 79 2.56 -2.19 11.11
N VAL A 80 2.89 -0.90 10.97
CA VAL A 80 3.40 -0.34 9.70
C VAL A 80 4.75 -0.96 9.35
N GLN A 81 5.65 -1.13 10.33
CA GLN A 81 6.96 -1.76 10.12
C GLN A 81 6.84 -3.23 9.68
N ALA A 82 5.99 -4.01 10.33
CA ALA A 82 5.73 -5.39 9.94
C ALA A 82 5.11 -5.47 8.53
N GLY A 83 4.14 -4.60 8.23
CA GLY A 83 3.49 -4.53 6.93
C GLY A 83 4.41 -4.13 5.77
N ARG A 84 5.47 -3.34 6.02
CA ARG A 84 6.46 -2.95 4.99
C ARG A 84 7.17 -4.15 4.37
N ASN A 85 7.45 -5.17 5.18
CA ASN A 85 8.19 -6.37 4.76
C ASN A 85 7.31 -7.61 4.63
N GLY A 86 6.15 -7.62 5.28
CA GLY A 86 5.18 -8.70 5.27
C GLY A 86 4.48 -8.90 3.92
N PHE A 87 3.98 -10.11 3.70
CA PHE A 87 3.19 -10.47 2.52
C PHE A 87 1.82 -11.05 2.90
N LEU A 88 1.78 -11.91 3.92
CA LEU A 88 0.54 -12.48 4.42
C LEU A 88 -0.11 -11.56 5.46
N PRO A 89 -1.44 -11.67 5.66
CA PRO A 89 -2.08 -11.09 6.82
C PRO A 89 -1.40 -11.53 8.11
N PHE A 90 -1.32 -10.63 9.09
CA PHE A 90 -0.74 -10.92 10.40
C PHE A 90 -1.61 -10.34 11.51
N ASP A 91 -1.71 -11.10 12.60
CA ASP A 91 -2.38 -10.66 13.82
C ASP A 91 -1.40 -9.86 14.67
N TRP A 92 -1.87 -8.80 15.32
CA TRP A 92 -1.05 -7.93 16.16
C TRP A 92 -0.37 -8.69 17.31
N SER A 93 -0.96 -9.79 17.79
CA SER A 93 -0.35 -10.67 18.80
C SER A 93 0.94 -11.36 18.33
N THR A 94 1.21 -11.40 17.03
CA THR A 94 2.44 -11.98 16.45
C THR A 94 3.60 -10.99 16.36
N LEU A 95 3.34 -9.70 16.65
CA LEU A 95 4.35 -8.66 16.59
C LEU A 95 5.33 -8.77 17.77
N ASP A 96 6.60 -8.46 17.53
CA ASP A 96 7.58 -8.35 18.62
C ASP A 96 7.41 -7.02 19.35
N LEU A 97 6.58 -7.03 20.40
CA LEU A 97 6.27 -5.85 21.21
C LEU A 97 7.20 -5.69 22.42
N LYS A 98 8.43 -6.21 22.37
CA LYS A 98 9.36 -6.15 23.52
C LYS A 98 9.99 -4.78 23.75
N SER A 99 9.98 -3.89 22.76
CA SER A 99 10.56 -2.56 22.93
C SER A 99 9.67 -1.70 23.84
N PRO A 100 10.26 -0.87 24.73
CA PRO A 100 9.48 0.04 25.56
C PRO A 100 8.58 0.99 24.74
N GLN A 101 9.04 1.40 23.56
CA GLN A 101 8.27 2.25 22.65
C GLN A 101 7.01 1.53 22.13
N SER A 102 7.15 0.28 21.67
CA SER A 102 6.00 -0.51 21.20
C SER A 102 4.99 -0.75 22.31
N ILE A 103 5.45 -1.07 23.52
CA ILE A 103 4.56 -1.27 24.69
C ILE A 103 3.78 0.01 25.01
N SER A 104 4.45 1.16 25.02
CA SER A 104 3.80 2.45 25.29
C SER A 104 2.76 2.77 24.23
N PHE A 105 3.12 2.60 22.95
CA PHE A 105 2.23 2.85 21.81
C PHE A 105 0.93 2.04 21.90
N PHE A 106 1.01 0.72 22.10
CA PHE A 106 -0.19 -0.12 22.17
C PHE A 106 -1.02 0.13 23.43
N ARG A 107 -0.37 0.49 24.56
CA ARG A 107 -1.10 0.88 25.78
C ARG A 107 -1.89 2.16 25.57
N GLU A 108 -1.30 3.15 24.90
CA GLU A 108 -1.98 4.40 24.60
C GLU A 108 -3.11 4.18 23.60
N ALA A 109 -2.88 3.40 22.54
CA ALA A 109 -3.91 3.01 21.59
C ALA A 109 -5.12 2.33 22.28
N GLU A 110 -4.86 1.41 23.22
CA GLU A 110 -5.92 0.77 24.01
C GLU A 110 -6.70 1.78 24.87
N ALA A 111 -6.02 2.79 25.43
CA ALA A 111 -6.67 3.85 26.22
C ALA A 111 -7.63 4.73 25.39
N PHE A 112 -7.39 4.83 24.08
CA PHE A 112 -8.27 5.52 23.12
C PHE A 112 -9.25 4.59 22.40
N ASP A 113 -9.46 3.36 22.89
CA ASP A 113 -10.40 2.39 22.32
C ASP A 113 -10.11 2.02 20.84
N VAL A 114 -8.83 2.08 20.44
CA VAL A 114 -8.36 1.68 19.10
C VAL A 114 -8.59 0.19 18.88
N GLY A 115 -8.52 -0.61 19.95
CA GLY A 115 -8.74 -2.04 19.94
C GLY A 115 -7.58 -2.82 20.56
N ARG A 116 -7.91 -3.84 21.36
CA ARG A 116 -6.91 -4.72 22.01
C ARG A 116 -6.26 -5.70 21.04
N TYR A 117 -7.04 -6.17 20.07
CA TYR A 117 -6.59 -7.10 19.04
C TYR A 117 -6.72 -6.46 17.67
N GLY A 118 -5.88 -6.88 16.73
CA GLY A 118 -5.99 -6.43 15.35
C GLY A 118 -5.44 -7.43 14.35
N LEU A 119 -5.99 -7.37 13.14
CA LEU A 119 -5.54 -8.11 11.97
C LEU A 119 -5.18 -7.08 10.90
N THR A 120 -3.96 -7.16 10.38
CA THR A 120 -3.49 -6.31 9.30
C THR A 120 -3.24 -7.14 8.05
N LEU A 121 -3.87 -6.73 6.96
CA LEU A 121 -3.70 -7.28 5.62
C LEU A 121 -2.77 -6.38 4.81
N VAL A 122 -1.81 -6.99 4.11
CA VAL A 122 -0.88 -6.28 3.24
C VAL A 122 -1.34 -6.43 1.80
N VAL A 123 -1.45 -5.32 1.07
CA VAL A 123 -1.77 -5.31 -0.36
C VAL A 123 -0.64 -4.61 -1.12
N ARG A 124 -0.21 -5.24 -2.21
CA ARG A 124 0.81 -4.72 -3.14
C ARG A 124 0.18 -4.57 -4.53
N GLY A 125 0.27 -3.36 -5.08
CA GLY A 125 -0.23 -3.02 -6.40
C GLY A 125 0.81 -3.20 -7.50
N PRO A 126 0.36 -3.28 -8.77
CA PRO A 126 1.23 -3.55 -9.93
C PRO A 126 2.19 -2.41 -10.29
N HIS A 127 2.04 -1.21 -9.73
CA HIS A 127 2.94 -0.07 -9.97
C HIS A 127 3.73 0.31 -8.71
N GLY A 128 4.00 -0.68 -7.86
CA GLY A 128 4.75 -0.51 -6.63
C GLY A 128 3.96 0.20 -5.53
N GLU A 129 2.63 0.25 -5.64
CA GLU A 129 1.78 0.72 -4.56
C GLU A 129 1.77 -0.28 -3.41
N ARG A 130 1.70 0.23 -2.18
CA ARG A 130 1.61 -0.58 -0.97
C ARG A 130 0.54 0.00 -0.06
N SER A 131 -0.35 -0.85 0.42
CA SER A 131 -1.32 -0.46 1.43
C SER A 131 -1.47 -1.52 2.52
N LEU A 132 -1.91 -1.05 3.67
CA LEU A 132 -2.28 -1.85 4.82
C LEU A 132 -3.78 -1.66 5.06
N PHE A 133 -4.50 -2.75 5.21
CA PHE A 133 -5.87 -2.75 5.69
C PHE A 133 -5.90 -3.42 7.05
N THR A 134 -6.20 -2.65 8.08
CA THR A 134 -6.20 -3.11 9.46
C THR A 134 -7.60 -3.05 10.03
N VAL A 135 -7.99 -4.12 10.72
CA VAL A 135 -9.22 -4.18 11.50
C VAL A 135 -8.87 -4.50 12.95
N THR A 136 -9.68 -4.01 13.88
CA THR A 136 -9.43 -4.16 15.31
C THR A 136 -10.66 -4.65 16.04
N SER A 137 -10.44 -5.23 17.23
CA SER A 137 -11.51 -5.76 18.07
C SER A 137 -11.18 -5.62 19.55
N ASN A 138 -12.24 -5.41 20.35
CA ASN A 138 -12.23 -5.42 21.82
C ASN A 138 -12.80 -6.73 22.40
N LEU A 139 -13.03 -7.74 21.56
CA LEU A 139 -13.46 -9.06 22.01
C LEU A 139 -12.41 -9.72 22.91
N LYS A 140 -12.82 -10.76 23.64
CA LYS A 140 -11.87 -11.61 24.37
C LYS A 140 -11.04 -12.43 23.37
N SER A 141 -9.84 -12.84 23.77
CA SER A 141 -8.88 -13.54 22.90
C SER A 141 -9.49 -14.70 22.10
N GLY A 142 -10.30 -15.56 22.74
CA GLY A 142 -10.92 -16.72 22.08
C GLY A 142 -12.00 -16.33 21.07
N ASP A 143 -12.84 -15.35 21.42
CA ASP A 143 -13.89 -14.83 20.54
C ASP A 143 -13.29 -14.10 19.33
N TRP A 144 -12.19 -13.34 19.55
CA TRP A 144 -11.43 -12.70 18.48
C TRP A 144 -10.83 -13.74 17.52
N GLU A 145 -10.19 -14.79 18.04
CA GLU A 145 -9.64 -15.85 17.21
C GLU A 145 -10.71 -16.53 16.34
N GLN A 146 -11.87 -16.84 16.92
CA GLN A 146 -12.98 -17.43 16.19
C GLN A 146 -13.52 -16.49 15.09
N LEU A 147 -13.73 -15.21 15.43
CA LEU A 147 -14.17 -14.20 14.47
C LEU A 147 -13.15 -14.05 13.34
N ARG A 148 -11.88 -13.81 13.67
CA ARG A 148 -10.77 -13.64 12.73
C ARG A 148 -10.70 -14.79 11.73
N ASN A 149 -10.71 -16.03 12.22
CA ASN A 149 -10.63 -17.22 11.37
C ASN A 149 -11.84 -17.33 10.42
N SER A 150 -13.01 -16.83 10.82
CA SER A 150 -14.22 -16.86 9.99
C SER A 150 -14.28 -15.75 8.93
N ILE A 151 -13.56 -14.64 9.12
CA ILE A 151 -13.67 -13.44 8.26
C ILE A 151 -12.41 -13.19 7.42
N ILE A 152 -11.26 -13.78 7.74
CA ILE A 152 -9.97 -13.48 7.08
C ILE A 152 -10.02 -13.60 5.55
N GLY A 153 -10.71 -14.62 5.03
CA GLY A 153 -10.89 -14.81 3.58
C GLY A 153 -11.72 -13.68 2.93
N ASP A 154 -12.77 -13.22 3.61
CA ASP A 154 -13.57 -12.08 3.14
C ASP A 154 -12.72 -10.83 3.07
N LEU A 155 -12.01 -10.54 4.17
CA LEU A 155 -11.18 -9.36 4.34
C LEU A 155 -10.04 -9.30 3.33
N GLN A 156 -9.46 -10.44 2.95
CA GLN A 156 -8.42 -10.48 1.92
C GLN A 156 -8.93 -9.94 0.58
N VAL A 157 -10.10 -10.39 0.12
CA VAL A 157 -10.68 -9.92 -1.14
C VAL A 157 -11.11 -8.47 -1.03
N ILE A 158 -11.75 -8.10 0.09
CA ILE A 158 -12.18 -6.72 0.37
C ILE A 158 -10.97 -5.77 0.36
N ALA A 159 -9.83 -6.17 0.93
CA ALA A 159 -8.62 -5.36 0.95
C ALA A 159 -8.12 -5.02 -0.46
N TYR A 160 -8.19 -5.96 -1.41
CA TYR A 160 -7.80 -5.72 -2.80
C TYR A 160 -8.74 -4.74 -3.51
N TYR A 161 -10.06 -4.90 -3.33
CA TYR A 161 -11.04 -3.98 -3.93
C TYR A 161 -10.95 -2.59 -3.32
N LEU A 162 -10.81 -2.51 -2.00
CA LEU A 162 -10.63 -1.25 -1.31
C LEU A 162 -9.32 -0.56 -1.75
N HIS A 163 -8.25 -1.32 -1.97
CA HIS A 163 -7.01 -0.80 -2.52
C HIS A 163 -7.20 -0.19 -3.91
N GLU A 164 -7.77 -0.95 -4.85
CA GLU A 164 -7.99 -0.46 -6.21
C GLU A 164 -8.86 0.78 -6.21
N GLN A 165 -10.02 0.71 -5.56
CA GLN A 165 -10.98 1.82 -5.58
C GLN A 165 -10.42 3.05 -4.89
N SER A 166 -9.76 2.90 -3.73
CA SER A 166 -9.15 4.03 -3.02
C SER A 166 -8.16 4.77 -3.90
N LEU A 167 -7.35 4.06 -4.69
CA LEU A 167 -6.40 4.68 -5.61
C LEU A 167 -7.10 5.38 -6.78
N ILE A 168 -8.20 4.82 -7.31
CA ILE A 168 -8.99 5.43 -8.37
C ILE A 168 -9.61 6.74 -7.89
N VAL A 169 -10.40 6.69 -6.81
CA VAL A 169 -11.20 7.85 -6.38
C VAL A 169 -10.35 8.96 -5.73
N SER A 170 -9.14 8.65 -5.26
CA SER A 170 -8.17 9.66 -4.82
C SER A 170 -7.33 10.25 -5.96
N GLY A 171 -7.47 9.74 -7.20
CA GLY A 171 -6.60 10.09 -8.33
C GLY A 171 -5.15 9.58 -8.21
N LEU A 172 -4.85 8.75 -7.21
CA LEU A 172 -3.50 8.20 -7.01
C LEU A 172 -3.15 7.12 -8.02
N ARG A 173 -4.14 6.42 -8.59
CA ARG A 173 -3.98 5.43 -9.67
C ARG A 173 -3.33 6.06 -10.92
N GLU A 174 -3.78 7.24 -11.32
CA GLU A 174 -3.20 7.96 -12.46
C GLU A 174 -1.76 8.40 -12.18
N GLN A 175 -1.50 8.81 -10.95
CA GLN A 175 -0.17 9.23 -10.51
C GLN A 175 0.80 8.04 -10.37
N SER A 176 0.31 6.87 -9.95
CA SER A 176 1.13 5.66 -9.75
C SER A 176 1.62 5.06 -11.06
N ILE A 177 0.80 5.12 -12.12
CA ILE A 177 1.17 4.66 -13.47
C ILE A 177 2.34 5.50 -14.03
N GLY A 178 2.53 6.73 -13.54
CA GLY A 178 3.58 7.64 -14.00
C GLY A 178 3.50 7.95 -15.50
N ARG A 179 4.45 8.74 -16.02
CA ARG A 179 4.61 8.85 -17.48
C ARG A 179 5.25 7.56 -17.98
N LYS A 180 4.46 6.72 -18.67
CA LYS A 180 4.97 5.51 -19.33
C LYS A 180 6.26 5.80 -20.09
N LEU A 181 7.27 4.98 -19.82
CA LEU A 181 8.47 4.95 -20.65
C LEU A 181 8.04 4.58 -22.07
N SER A 182 8.59 5.27 -23.06
CA SER A 182 8.40 4.89 -24.45
C SER A 182 9.13 3.57 -24.70
N LYS A 183 8.74 2.83 -25.74
CA LYS A 183 9.42 1.59 -26.14
C LYS A 183 10.94 1.77 -26.23
N ARG A 184 11.40 2.89 -26.81
CA ARG A 184 12.84 3.18 -26.94
C ARG A 184 13.51 3.54 -25.61
N GLU A 185 12.81 4.21 -24.70
CA GLU A 185 13.33 4.49 -23.35
C GLU A 185 13.49 3.18 -22.56
N THR A 186 12.48 2.31 -22.60
CA THR A 186 12.50 0.95 -22.00
C THR A 186 13.65 0.12 -22.58
N GLU A 187 13.73 -0.02 -23.91
CA GLU A 187 14.80 -0.80 -24.57
C GLU A 187 16.20 -0.32 -24.17
N CYS A 188 16.43 1.01 -24.13
CA CYS A 188 17.73 1.55 -23.72
C CYS A 188 18.06 1.24 -22.25
N LEU A 189 17.07 1.36 -21.35
CA LEU A 189 17.26 1.07 -19.93
C LEU A 189 17.42 -0.43 -19.66
N GLU A 190 16.68 -1.30 -20.36
CA GLU A 190 16.81 -2.77 -20.30
C GLU A 190 18.21 -3.19 -20.72
N LEU A 191 18.70 -2.73 -21.87
CA LEU A 191 20.03 -3.12 -22.34
C LEU A 191 21.14 -2.64 -21.39
N LEU A 192 21.00 -1.45 -20.80
CA LEU A 192 21.90 -1.02 -19.73
C LEU A 192 21.81 -1.89 -18.47
N ALA A 193 20.60 -2.32 -18.09
CA ALA A 193 20.40 -3.20 -16.94
C ALA A 193 21.11 -4.55 -17.13
N HIS A 194 21.15 -5.06 -18.37
CA HIS A 194 21.93 -6.24 -18.76
C HIS A 194 23.45 -5.98 -18.89
N GLY A 195 23.92 -4.80 -18.51
CA GLY A 195 25.35 -4.46 -18.47
C GLY A 195 25.96 -4.01 -19.80
N LEU A 196 25.15 -3.73 -20.82
CA LEU A 196 25.66 -3.27 -22.11
C LEU A 196 26.13 -1.81 -22.03
N LEU A 197 27.20 -1.49 -22.74
CA LEU A 197 27.69 -0.13 -22.89
C LEU A 197 26.84 0.64 -23.93
N PRO A 198 26.72 1.98 -23.83
CA PRO A 198 25.96 2.78 -24.79
C PRO A 198 26.32 2.53 -26.26
N LYS A 199 27.60 2.26 -26.57
CA LYS A 199 28.07 1.91 -27.92
C LYS A 199 27.58 0.53 -28.41
N GLN A 200 27.34 -0.41 -27.51
CA GLN A 200 26.74 -1.70 -27.87
C GLN A 200 25.25 -1.53 -28.12
N ILE A 201 24.59 -0.69 -27.32
CA ILE A 201 23.16 -0.34 -27.49
C ILE A 201 22.90 0.29 -28.85
N THR A 202 23.77 1.20 -29.31
CA THR A 202 23.63 1.82 -30.64
C THR A 202 23.63 0.77 -31.75
N SER A 203 24.53 -0.22 -31.66
CA SER A 203 24.63 -1.30 -32.65
C SER A 203 23.42 -2.23 -32.62
N ILE A 204 22.89 -2.53 -31.43
CA ILE A 204 21.72 -3.42 -31.26
C ILE A 204 20.44 -2.73 -31.77
N LEU A 205 20.23 -1.47 -31.40
CA LEU A 205 18.98 -0.76 -31.69
C LEU A 205 18.98 -0.04 -33.04
N GLY A 206 20.13 0.04 -33.72
CA GLY A 206 20.28 0.72 -35.01
C GLY A 206 20.09 2.23 -34.92
N ILE A 207 20.52 2.86 -33.83
CA ILE A 207 20.36 4.30 -33.57
C ILE A 207 21.69 4.95 -33.16
N SER A 208 21.77 6.28 -33.24
CA SER A 208 22.99 7.02 -32.87
C SER A 208 23.21 7.07 -31.36
N GLU A 209 24.47 7.29 -30.93
CA GLU A 209 24.80 7.43 -29.50
C GLU A 209 24.07 8.63 -28.87
N SER A 210 23.90 9.71 -29.64
CA SER A 210 23.11 10.88 -29.24
C SER A 210 21.65 10.52 -28.97
N ALA A 211 21.05 9.64 -29.78
CA ALA A 211 19.68 9.17 -29.58
C ALA A 211 19.58 8.31 -28.31
N VAL A 212 20.52 7.40 -28.06
CA VAL A 212 20.59 6.62 -26.81
C VAL A 212 20.65 7.55 -25.60
N ARG A 213 21.55 8.55 -25.62
CA ARG A 213 21.67 9.54 -24.52
C ARG A 213 20.37 10.33 -24.32
N LEU A 214 19.68 10.71 -25.40
CA LEU A 214 18.40 11.39 -25.33
C LEU A 214 17.33 10.53 -24.66
N TYR A 215 17.19 9.27 -25.06
CA TYR A 215 16.22 8.34 -24.46
C TYR A 215 16.52 8.08 -22.99
N LEU A 216 17.78 7.86 -22.61
CA LEU A 216 18.17 7.70 -21.20
C LEU A 216 17.91 8.95 -20.38
N SER A 217 18.16 10.14 -20.94
CA SER A 217 17.86 11.42 -20.28
C SER A 217 16.36 11.62 -20.09
N SER A 218 15.56 11.32 -21.12
CA SER A 218 14.10 11.37 -21.05
C SER A 218 13.55 10.37 -20.03
N GLY A 219 14.06 9.14 -20.00
CA GLY A 219 13.70 8.11 -19.04
C GLY A 219 13.99 8.53 -17.60
N ARG A 220 15.18 9.07 -17.32
CA ARG A 220 15.52 9.66 -16.00
C ARG A 220 14.53 10.73 -15.56
N ARG A 221 14.20 11.65 -16.47
CA ARG A 221 13.23 12.73 -16.20
C ARG A 221 11.84 12.18 -15.90
N LYS A 222 11.35 11.21 -16.68
CA LYS A 222 10.04 10.56 -16.46
C LYS A 222 9.98 9.76 -15.17
N LEU A 223 11.09 9.15 -14.76
CA LEU A 223 11.21 8.40 -13.51
C LEU A 223 11.53 9.30 -12.30
N HIS A 224 11.72 10.60 -12.51
CA HIS A 224 12.08 11.57 -11.47
C HIS A 224 13.36 11.19 -10.71
N VAL A 225 14.42 10.83 -11.44
CA VAL A 225 15.72 10.44 -10.88
C VAL A 225 16.88 11.18 -11.56
N SER A 226 17.99 11.30 -10.86
CA SER A 226 19.14 12.10 -11.30
C SER A 226 20.14 11.29 -12.13
N THR A 227 20.36 10.02 -11.78
CA THR A 227 21.37 9.16 -12.43
C THR A 227 20.74 8.02 -13.24
N THR A 228 21.48 7.50 -14.21
CA THR A 228 21.03 6.37 -15.02
C THR A 228 20.91 5.10 -14.18
N ASN A 229 21.81 4.89 -13.22
CA ASN A 229 21.73 3.74 -12.30
C ASN A 229 20.48 3.83 -11.41
N GLN A 230 20.10 5.02 -10.94
CA GLN A 230 18.83 5.21 -10.25
C GLN A 230 17.64 4.93 -11.16
N ALA A 231 17.72 5.31 -12.45
CA ALA A 231 16.65 5.01 -13.43
C ALA A 231 16.51 3.50 -13.66
N ILE A 232 17.61 2.78 -13.80
CA ILE A 232 17.59 1.31 -13.93
C ILE A 232 16.96 0.69 -12.68
N ALA A 233 17.47 1.03 -11.48
CA ALA A 233 16.95 0.49 -10.23
C ALA A 233 15.45 0.78 -10.03
N LYS A 234 15.03 2.02 -10.30
CA LYS A 234 13.62 2.43 -10.17
C LYS A 234 12.75 1.74 -11.22
N ALA A 235 13.19 1.65 -12.47
CA ALA A 235 12.43 0.99 -13.53
C ALA A 235 12.27 -0.52 -13.28
N ILE A 236 13.29 -1.21 -12.75
CA ILE A 236 13.18 -2.61 -12.32
C ILE A 236 12.19 -2.73 -11.16
N SER A 237 12.28 -1.86 -10.14
CA SER A 237 11.38 -1.91 -8.97
C SER A 237 9.90 -1.65 -9.31
N LEU A 238 9.65 -1.00 -10.45
CA LEU A 238 8.34 -0.70 -11.00
C LEU A 238 7.91 -1.72 -12.07
N GLU A 239 8.71 -2.77 -12.31
CA GLU A 239 8.50 -3.78 -13.35
C GLU A 239 8.35 -3.19 -14.78
N LEU A 240 8.92 -2.00 -15.02
CA LEU A 240 8.88 -1.32 -16.32
C LEU A 240 9.90 -1.89 -17.30
N ILE A 241 10.94 -2.54 -16.79
CA ILE A 241 12.04 -3.13 -17.56
C ILE A 241 12.45 -4.46 -16.94
N LYS A 242 12.97 -5.38 -17.76
CA LYS A 242 13.56 -6.65 -17.31
C LYS A 242 15.07 -6.53 -17.13
N SER A 243 15.63 -7.22 -16.13
CA SER A 243 17.06 -7.28 -15.82
C SER A 243 17.59 -8.70 -15.91
#